data_AF-A0A7S0E1Q0-F1
#
_entry.id   AF-A0A7S0E1Q0-F1
#
_cell.length_a   1.000
_cell.length_b   1.000
_cell.length_c   1.000
_cell.angle_alpha   90.00
_cell.angle_beta   90.00
_cell.angle_gamma   90.00
#
_symmetry.space_group_name_H-M   'P 1'
#
loop_
_entity.id
_entity.type
_entity.pdbx_description
1 polymer ?
#
loop_
_entity_poly.entity_id
_entity_poly.type
_entity_poly.pdbx_seq_one_letter_code
_entity_poly.pdbx_strand_id
1 'polypeptide(L)'
;PWEYDVPQCAPSVPGCARDASGMWVHTVTGNALGQKTFVALNNHCHAPACLSMAVYACSKGTPLGECDARVGKLICRTDPVYGGTSNPALSGTRFDEPGYIYIPDCFWGDALYGLEPPLDLEGVPLHIVKTANATLGHYGEMAGGQSWVF
;
A
#
# COMPACT_ATOMS: atom_id res chain seq x y z
N PRO A 1 -9.17 -8.48 -6.30
CA PRO A 1 -7.99 -8.71 -5.44
C PRO A 1 -7.26 -10.00 -5.84
N TRP A 2 -5.98 -9.87 -6.22
CA TRP A 2 -5.10 -11.03 -6.36
C TRP A 2 -4.49 -11.30 -4.99
N GLU A 3 -4.93 -12.37 -4.35
CA GLU A 3 -4.33 -12.91 -3.14
C GLU A 3 -3.21 -13.84 -3.57
N TYR A 4 -1.97 -13.49 -3.22
CA TYR A 4 -0.84 -14.36 -3.40
C TYR A 4 -0.37 -14.82 -2.03
N ASP A 5 -0.30 -16.14 -1.89
CA ASP A 5 0.68 -16.71 -1.00
C ASP A 5 2.03 -16.22 -1.50
N VAL A 6 2.84 -15.59 -0.66
CA VAL A 6 4.24 -15.34 -0.99
C VAL A 6 4.96 -16.66 -0.69
N PRO A 7 5.18 -17.56 -1.68
CA PRO A 7 6.17 -18.60 -1.49
C PRO A 7 7.48 -17.88 -1.22
N GLN A 8 8.36 -18.47 -0.42
CA GLN A 8 9.73 -17.98 -0.27
C GLN A 8 10.28 -17.56 -1.65
N CYS A 9 10.60 -16.27 -1.81
CA CYS A 9 10.87 -15.72 -3.13
C CYS A 9 12.05 -16.42 -3.80
N ALA A 10 11.95 -16.59 -5.13
CA ALA A 10 13.00 -17.13 -5.97
C ALA A 10 13.02 -16.39 -7.32
N PRO A 11 14.12 -16.46 -8.10
CA PRO A 11 14.24 -15.73 -9.37
C PRO A 11 13.12 -16.00 -10.39
N SER A 12 12.47 -17.17 -10.30
CA SER A 12 11.38 -17.57 -11.21
C SER A 12 9.98 -17.19 -10.73
N VAL A 13 9.84 -16.65 -9.52
CA VAL A 13 8.53 -16.28 -8.95
C VAL A 13 8.20 -14.86 -9.44
N PRO A 14 7.07 -14.65 -10.14
CA PRO A 14 6.66 -13.32 -10.58
C PRO A 14 6.59 -12.33 -9.42
N GLY A 15 7.02 -11.09 -9.65
CA GLY A 15 7.02 -10.04 -8.62
C GLY A 15 8.16 -10.13 -7.61
N CYS A 16 8.94 -11.23 -7.59
CA CYS A 16 10.11 -11.36 -6.71
C CYS A 16 11.36 -10.70 -7.31
N ALA A 17 12.06 -9.90 -6.51
CA ALA A 17 13.37 -9.34 -6.83
C ALA A 17 14.23 -9.20 -5.58
N ARG A 18 15.54 -9.02 -5.76
CA ARG A 18 16.42 -8.58 -4.66
C ARG A 18 16.52 -7.07 -4.64
N ASP A 19 16.41 -6.47 -3.47
CA ASP A 19 16.68 -5.04 -3.29
C ASP A 19 18.20 -4.76 -3.22
N ALA A 20 18.57 -3.49 -3.00
CA ALA A 20 19.97 -3.07 -2.90
C ALA A 20 20.73 -3.70 -1.72
N SER A 21 20.01 -4.15 -0.68
CA SER A 21 20.59 -4.87 0.47
C SER A 21 20.72 -6.38 0.23
N GLY A 22 20.16 -6.88 -0.87
CA GLY A 22 20.11 -8.30 -1.20
C GLY A 22 18.92 -9.04 -0.58
N MET A 23 18.00 -8.33 0.09
CA MET A 23 16.76 -8.88 0.66
C MET A 23 15.80 -9.27 -0.46
N TRP A 24 15.11 -10.39 -0.30
CA TRP A 24 14.03 -10.75 -1.20
C TRP A 24 12.82 -9.88 -0.95
N VAL A 25 12.30 -9.29 -2.02
CA VAL A 25 11.13 -8.44 -2.03
C VAL A 25 10.13 -9.01 -3.03
N HIS A 26 8.87 -9.11 -2.62
CA HIS A 26 7.76 -9.42 -3.50
C HIS A 26 6.92 -8.17 -3.75
N THR A 27 6.64 -7.88 -5.02
CA THR A 27 5.77 -6.77 -5.43
C THR A 27 4.46 -7.32 -5.96
N VAL A 28 3.37 -7.01 -5.26
CA VAL A 28 2.00 -7.31 -5.69
C VAL A 28 1.41 -6.05 -6.28
N THR A 29 0.73 -6.16 -7.42
CA THR A 29 0.03 -5.04 -8.03
C THR A 29 -1.43 -5.38 -8.28
N GLY A 30 -2.27 -4.35 -8.27
CA GLY A 30 -3.69 -4.49 -8.54
C GLY A 30 -4.25 -3.19 -9.10
N ASN A 31 -5.20 -3.31 -10.02
CA ASN A 31 -5.88 -2.17 -10.61
C ASN A 31 -7.35 -2.17 -10.20
N ALA A 32 -7.90 -0.99 -9.96
CA ALA A 32 -9.31 -0.78 -9.63
C ALA A 32 -9.83 0.49 -10.32
N LEU A 33 -11.15 0.60 -10.46
CA LEU A 33 -11.80 1.86 -10.80
C LEU A 33 -12.27 2.52 -9.52
N GLY A 34 -11.89 3.78 -9.32
CA GLY A 34 -12.41 4.60 -8.24
C GLY A 34 -13.92 4.76 -8.38
N GLN A 35 -14.62 4.68 -7.25
CA GLN A 35 -16.07 4.62 -7.23
C GLN A 35 -16.73 5.97 -6.90
N LYS A 36 -16.07 6.79 -6.09
CA LYS A 36 -16.62 8.03 -5.50
C LYS A 36 -15.49 8.95 -4.99
N THR A 37 -15.85 10.03 -4.29
CA THR A 37 -14.90 10.91 -3.62
C THR A 37 -14.31 10.25 -2.37
N PHE A 38 -12.98 10.13 -2.32
CA PHE A 38 -12.26 9.51 -1.22
C PHE A 38 -11.94 10.53 -0.13
N VAL A 39 -12.17 10.13 1.12
CA VAL A 39 -11.77 10.89 2.32
C VAL A 39 -10.79 10.16 3.20
N ALA A 40 -10.77 8.84 3.11
CA ALA A 40 -9.68 8.05 3.65
C ALA A 40 -9.42 6.82 2.78
N LEU A 41 -8.18 6.33 2.80
CA LEU A 41 -7.81 5.06 2.20
C LEU A 41 -6.95 4.26 3.15
N ASN A 42 -7.50 3.15 3.60
CA ASN A 42 -6.89 2.28 4.58
C ASN A 42 -6.26 1.10 3.85
N ASN A 43 -4.95 1.14 3.67
CA ASN A 43 -4.22 0.11 2.96
C ASN A 43 -4.14 -1.18 3.80
N HIS A 44 -4.40 -2.32 3.16
CA HIS A 44 -4.42 -3.60 3.84
C HIS A 44 -3.05 -4.28 3.78
N CYS A 45 -2.48 -4.58 4.95
CA CYS A 45 -1.07 -4.90 5.08
C CYS A 45 -0.86 -5.82 6.29
N HIS A 46 0.00 -6.84 6.14
CA HIS A 46 0.25 -7.86 7.16
C HIS A 46 1.69 -7.78 7.66
N ALA A 47 1.86 -7.88 8.98
CA ALA A 47 3.16 -8.08 9.60
C ALA A 47 3.63 -9.54 9.42
N PRO A 48 4.94 -9.82 9.37
CA PRO A 48 6.06 -8.87 9.34
C PRO A 48 6.50 -8.50 7.93
N ALA A 49 5.75 -8.93 6.90
CA ALA A 49 6.19 -8.87 5.53
C ALA A 49 6.06 -7.46 4.93
N CYS A 50 5.04 -6.70 5.29
CA CYS A 50 4.70 -5.48 4.58
C CYS A 50 5.75 -4.35 4.74
N LEU A 51 6.28 -3.84 3.63
CA LEU A 51 7.27 -2.77 3.61
C LEU A 51 6.67 -1.43 3.22
N SER A 52 5.77 -1.42 2.23
CA SER A 52 5.06 -0.21 1.81
C SER A 52 3.85 -0.55 0.96
N MET A 53 2.89 0.38 0.91
CA MET A 53 1.84 0.39 -0.11
C MET A 53 1.73 1.77 -0.75
N ALA A 54 1.52 1.80 -2.06
CA ALA A 54 1.41 3.01 -2.86
C ALA A 54 0.21 2.91 -3.81
N VAL A 55 -0.51 4.02 -3.97
CA VAL A 55 -1.69 4.12 -4.83
C VAL A 55 -1.49 5.27 -5.79
N TYR A 56 -1.66 4.98 -7.07
CA TYR A 56 -1.50 5.91 -8.17
C TYR A 56 -2.84 6.12 -8.86
N ALA A 57 -3.22 7.38 -9.05
CA ALA A 57 -4.39 7.76 -9.82
C ALA A 57 -3.97 8.17 -11.24
N CYS A 58 -4.46 7.45 -12.24
CA CYS A 58 -4.25 7.79 -13.64
C CYS A 58 -5.30 8.79 -14.12
N SER A 59 -5.10 9.37 -15.30
CA SER A 59 -6.12 10.23 -15.91
C SER A 59 -7.41 9.45 -16.19
N LYS A 60 -8.57 10.10 -16.01
CA LYS A 60 -9.87 9.51 -16.35
C LYS A 60 -9.91 9.12 -17.83
N GLY A 61 -10.38 7.92 -18.12
CA GLY A 61 -10.39 7.35 -19.48
C GLY A 61 -9.12 6.58 -19.86
N THR A 62 -8.05 6.59 -19.06
CA THR A 62 -6.92 5.67 -19.24
C THR A 62 -7.43 4.22 -19.14
N PRO A 63 -7.13 3.33 -20.10
CA PRO A 63 -7.49 1.92 -19.99
C PRO A 63 -6.91 1.31 -18.72
N LEU A 64 -7.68 0.48 -18.01
CA LEU A 64 -7.26 -0.05 -16.70
C LEU A 64 -5.95 -0.86 -16.77
N GLY A 65 -5.68 -1.52 -17.90
CA GLY A 65 -4.43 -2.26 -18.13
C GLY A 65 -3.22 -1.37 -18.42
N GLU A 66 -3.43 -0.09 -18.73
CA GLU A 66 -2.38 0.90 -19.00
C GLU A 66 -2.12 1.82 -17.79
N CYS A 67 -2.97 1.76 -16.77
CA CYS A 67 -2.75 2.49 -15.54
C CYS A 67 -1.67 1.79 -14.70
N ASP A 68 -0.52 2.44 -14.54
CA ASP A 68 0.60 1.98 -13.73
C ASP A 68 1.30 3.14 -13.00
N ALA A 69 2.33 2.83 -12.21
CA ALA A 69 3.09 3.81 -11.42
C ALA A 69 3.90 4.83 -12.24
N ARG A 70 4.08 4.61 -13.55
CA ARG A 70 4.79 5.54 -14.46
C ARG A 70 3.84 6.55 -15.07
N VAL A 71 2.59 6.13 -15.28
CA VAL A 71 1.52 6.95 -15.89
C VAL A 71 0.74 7.73 -14.82
N GLY A 72 0.44 7.08 -13.70
CA GLY A 72 -0.39 7.65 -12.64
C GLY A 72 0.35 8.60 -11.71
N LYS A 73 -0.39 9.55 -11.12
CA LYS A 73 0.08 10.39 -10.02
C LYS A 73 -0.02 9.62 -8.70
N LEU A 74 1.05 9.57 -7.91
CA LEU A 74 0.98 9.05 -6.54
C LEU A 74 0.00 9.89 -5.71
N ILE A 75 -1.03 9.26 -5.16
CA ILE A 75 -2.03 9.91 -4.31
C ILE A 75 -1.95 9.46 -2.86
N CYS A 76 -1.44 8.27 -2.59
CA CYS A 76 -1.29 7.75 -1.24
C CYS A 76 -0.08 6.83 -1.16
N ARG A 77 0.76 7.01 -0.13
CA ARG A 77 1.82 6.08 0.23
C ARG A 77 1.77 5.86 1.74
N THR A 78 1.79 4.60 2.13
CA THR A 78 1.79 4.17 3.53
C THR A 78 3.02 3.31 3.77
N ASP A 79 3.89 3.76 4.67
CA ASP A 79 5.08 3.04 5.11
C ASP A 79 4.81 2.53 6.55
N PRO A 80 4.48 1.24 6.73
CA PRO A 80 4.13 0.70 8.04
C PRO A 80 5.30 0.76 9.02
N VAL A 81 4.93 0.87 10.30
CA VAL A 81 5.88 0.95 11.41
C VAL A 81 5.67 -0.24 12.33
N TYR A 82 6.76 -0.90 12.70
CA TYR A 82 6.72 -2.09 13.56
C TYR A 82 6.97 -1.74 15.02
N GLY A 83 6.15 -2.25 15.92
CA GLY A 83 6.39 -2.18 17.36
C GLY A 83 7.59 -3.04 17.78
N GLY A 84 8.22 -2.68 18.89
CA GLY A 84 9.43 -3.33 19.38
C GLY A 84 10.70 -2.96 18.60
N THR A 85 10.62 -2.01 17.66
CA THR A 85 11.77 -1.53 16.86
C THR A 85 12.34 -0.21 17.37
N SER A 86 11.83 0.32 18.49
CA SER A 86 12.17 1.65 19.02
C SER A 86 11.87 2.78 18.04
N ASN A 87 10.89 2.60 17.13
CA ASN A 87 10.52 3.64 16.20
C ASN A 87 9.87 4.82 16.95
N PRO A 88 10.32 6.08 16.73
CA PRO A 88 9.78 7.25 17.43
C PRO A 88 8.27 7.45 17.28
N ALA A 89 7.66 6.96 16.20
CA ALA A 89 6.21 7.06 15.98
C ALA A 89 5.40 6.21 16.97
N LEU A 90 6.00 5.15 17.54
CA LEU A 90 5.32 4.23 18.45
C LEU A 90 5.89 4.28 19.88
N SER A 91 7.12 4.79 20.05
CA SER A 91 7.82 4.79 21.34
C SER A 91 6.98 5.36 22.49
N GLY A 92 6.86 4.59 23.57
CA GLY A 92 6.08 4.97 24.75
C GLY A 92 4.56 4.81 24.61
N THR A 93 4.07 4.33 23.46
CA THR A 93 2.67 3.94 23.27
C THR A 93 2.47 2.44 23.52
N ARG A 94 1.22 2.02 23.73
CA ARG A 94 0.87 0.59 23.82
C ARG A 94 1.11 -0.19 22.52
N PHE A 95 1.37 0.52 21.41
CA PHE A 95 1.55 -0.05 20.08
C PHE A 95 3.03 -0.35 19.76
N ASP A 96 3.95 -0.04 20.68
CA ASP A 96 5.38 -0.41 20.58
C ASP A 96 5.65 -1.83 21.11
N GLU A 97 4.71 -2.75 20.93
CA GLU A 97 4.90 -4.16 21.29
C GLU A 97 5.48 -4.96 20.11
N PRO A 98 6.44 -5.87 20.34
CA PRO A 98 6.96 -6.72 19.28
C PRO A 98 5.87 -7.50 18.54
N GLY A 99 5.85 -7.40 17.22
CA GLY A 99 4.87 -8.06 16.35
C GLY A 99 3.64 -7.20 16.03
N TYR A 100 3.44 -6.06 16.70
CA TYR A 100 2.45 -5.08 16.28
C TYR A 100 2.90 -4.34 15.02
N ILE A 101 1.94 -4.03 14.16
CA ILE A 101 2.14 -3.18 12.98
C ILE A 101 1.18 -2.01 13.03
N TYR A 102 1.75 -0.82 12.99
CA TYR A 102 1.02 0.42 12.77
C TYR A 102 1.07 0.75 11.29
N ILE A 103 -0.11 0.91 10.68
CA ILE A 103 -0.25 1.29 9.27
C ILE A 103 -0.86 2.68 9.26
N PRO A 104 -0.11 3.72 8.85
CA PRO A 104 -0.70 5.05 8.71
C PRO A 104 -1.70 5.04 7.55
N ASP A 105 -2.90 5.56 7.77
CA ASP A 105 -3.91 5.74 6.72
C ASP A 105 -3.69 7.06 5.96
N CYS A 106 -4.09 7.10 4.70
CA CYS A 106 -4.14 8.35 3.93
C CYS A 106 -5.48 9.04 4.16
N PHE A 107 -5.42 10.32 4.54
CA PHE A 107 -6.60 11.15 4.79
C PHE A 107 -6.62 12.38 3.90
N TRP A 108 -7.82 12.73 3.45
CA TRP A 108 -8.11 13.97 2.73
C TRP A 108 -9.27 14.68 3.43
N GLY A 109 -9.23 16.00 3.47
CA GLY A 109 -10.19 16.80 4.23
C GLY A 109 -9.91 18.30 4.16
N ASP A 110 -10.22 18.99 5.25
CA ASP A 110 -10.15 20.45 5.30
C ASP A 110 -8.70 20.94 5.51
N ALA A 111 -8.31 21.97 4.76
CA ALA A 111 -7.02 22.63 4.88
C ALA A 111 -6.80 23.25 6.28
N LEU A 112 -7.87 23.55 7.03
CA LEU A 112 -7.82 23.97 8.44
C LEU A 112 -7.05 22.96 9.32
N TYR A 113 -7.13 21.66 8.99
CA TYR A 113 -6.42 20.59 9.68
C TYR A 113 -5.11 20.20 8.97
N GLY A 114 -4.68 20.98 7.98
CA GLY A 114 -3.48 20.70 7.18
C GLY A 114 -3.65 19.57 6.17
N LEU A 115 -4.89 19.20 5.83
CA LEU A 115 -5.17 18.12 4.87
C LEU A 115 -5.33 18.65 3.45
N GLU A 116 -4.99 17.81 2.47
CA GLU A 116 -5.37 18.02 1.08
C GLU A 116 -6.89 17.79 0.91
N PRO A 117 -7.57 18.50 -0.02
CA PRO A 117 -9.00 18.30 -0.24
C PRO A 117 -9.35 16.87 -0.68
N PRO A 118 -10.56 16.37 -0.37
CA PRO A 118 -11.04 15.08 -0.85
C PRO A 118 -10.88 14.88 -2.36
N LEU A 119 -10.48 13.68 -2.77
CA LEU A 119 -10.22 13.35 -4.16
C LEU A 119 -11.47 12.75 -4.81
N ASP A 120 -12.04 13.43 -5.81
CA ASP A 120 -13.06 12.80 -6.66
C ASP A 120 -12.41 11.79 -7.60
N LEU A 121 -12.62 10.51 -7.32
CA LEU A 121 -12.05 9.39 -8.06
C LEU A 121 -13.10 8.62 -8.85
N GLU A 122 -14.30 9.15 -9.05
CA GLU A 122 -15.34 8.44 -9.80
C GLU A 122 -14.91 8.15 -11.25
N GLY A 123 -14.77 6.87 -11.58
CA GLY A 123 -14.32 6.38 -12.88
C GLY A 123 -12.83 6.63 -13.14
N VAL A 124 -12.06 7.02 -12.13
CA VAL A 124 -10.61 7.21 -12.23
C VAL A 124 -9.93 5.84 -12.10
N PRO A 125 -9.09 5.43 -13.07
CA PRO A 125 -8.29 4.21 -12.95
C PRO A 125 -7.22 4.38 -11.87
N LEU A 126 -7.17 3.42 -10.95
CA LEU A 126 -6.23 3.35 -9.85
C LEU A 126 -5.31 2.16 -10.02
N HIS A 127 -4.03 2.37 -9.74
CA HIS A 127 -3.01 1.34 -9.67
C HIS A 127 -2.45 1.28 -8.25
N ILE A 128 -2.51 0.11 -7.63
CA ILE A 128 -2.06 -0.14 -6.27
C ILE A 128 -0.85 -1.06 -6.33
N VAL A 129 0.20 -0.69 -5.59
CA VAL A 129 1.44 -1.44 -5.46
C VAL A 129 1.66 -1.75 -3.99
N LYS A 130 1.86 -3.03 -3.66
CA LYS A 130 2.34 -3.48 -2.35
C LYS A 130 3.74 -4.06 -2.51
N THR A 131 4.62 -3.68 -1.60
CA THR A 131 5.99 -4.21 -1.50
C THR A 131 6.12 -4.93 -0.18
N ALA A 132 6.56 -6.18 -0.21
CA ALA A 132 6.69 -7.03 0.96
C ALA A 132 8.08 -7.68 1.04
N ASN A 133 8.64 -7.77 2.24
CA ASN A 133 9.76 -8.63 2.57
C ASN A 133 9.32 -10.08 2.39
N ALA A 134 9.93 -10.73 1.41
CA ALA A 134 9.61 -12.08 0.98
C ALA A 134 10.77 -13.05 1.24
N THR A 135 11.65 -12.70 2.18
CA THR A 135 12.71 -13.59 2.66
C THR A 135 12.13 -14.80 3.37
N LEU A 136 11.03 -14.60 4.09
CA LEU A 136 10.20 -15.64 4.69
C LEU A 136 8.83 -15.60 4.02
N GLY A 137 8.26 -16.75 3.70
CA GLY A 137 6.95 -16.81 3.05
C GLY A 137 5.84 -16.32 3.99
N HIS A 138 4.84 -15.66 3.42
CA HIS A 138 3.66 -15.16 4.14
C HIS A 138 2.41 -15.35 3.26
N TYR A 139 1.33 -15.82 3.85
CA TYR A 139 0.07 -16.07 3.14
C TYR A 139 -0.79 -14.79 3.06
N GLY A 140 -1.67 -14.72 2.05
CA GLY A 140 -2.68 -13.66 1.98
C GLY A 140 -2.19 -12.27 1.56
N GLU A 141 -1.02 -12.19 0.90
CA GLU A 141 -0.47 -10.89 0.50
C GLU A 141 -1.22 -10.33 -0.71
N MET A 142 -1.87 -9.16 -0.51
CA MET A 142 -2.69 -8.50 -1.53
C MET A 142 -2.30 -7.03 -1.70
N ALA A 143 -2.38 -6.53 -2.94
CA ALA A 143 -2.42 -5.10 -3.21
C ALA A 143 -3.88 -4.62 -3.18
N GLY A 144 -4.29 -3.99 -2.08
CA GLY A 144 -5.64 -3.46 -1.91
C GLY A 144 -5.82 -2.70 -0.60
N GLY A 145 -6.96 -2.03 -0.48
CA GLY A 145 -7.31 -1.25 0.71
C GLY A 145 -8.81 -0.99 0.77
N GLN A 146 -9.25 -0.44 1.90
CA GLN A 146 -10.63 -0.04 2.12
C GLN A 146 -10.73 1.48 1.95
N SER A 147 -11.42 1.93 0.90
CA SER A 147 -11.72 3.34 0.69
C SER A 147 -12.92 3.77 1.53
N TRP A 148 -12.81 4.92 2.21
CA TRP A 148 -13.93 5.64 2.78
C TRP A 148 -14.35 6.74 1.83
N VAL A 149 -15.64 6.72 1.45
CA VAL A 149 -16.19 7.60 0.42
C VAL A 149 -17.46 8.32 0.90
N PHE A 150 -17.70 9.50 0.35
CA PHE A 150 -18.99 10.22 0.43
C PHE A 150 -19.83 9.91 -0.82
#